data_AF-A0A529T414-F1
#
_entry.id   AF-A0A529T414-F1
#
_cell.length_a   1.000
_cell.length_b   1.000
_cell.length_c   1.000
_cell.angle_alpha   90.00
_cell.angle_beta   90.00
_cell.angle_gamma   90.00
#
_symmetry.space_group_name_H-M   'P 1'
#
loop_
_entity.id
_entity.type
_entity.pdbx_description
1 polymer ?
#
loop_
_entity_poly.entity_id
_entity_poly.type
_entity_poly.pdbx_seq_one_letter_code
_entity_poly.pdbx_strand_id
1 'polypeptide(L)'
;ASFTMIGIITMATILVLPRDADSFARVIIFTAVVVNGLSYIGLVVFPHEALHTADSQEPEHAGLWRGVFTHKNIAGPVMACFSFAGLYLFRRGQRWWGAGIFCAAMVFMLHTGSKTTAGLVPFSIMIVVLPSLIGMRLGTPILFALAIVATAVGTLGIVFIAPVKHLAAIYFPDLTYTGRTTLWEFAGEMLAKKPWTGYGYESFWGTPLLLNQDQPFDRPWDIRTIVHGHDGYLDIAVLMGIPALCVAVYTFLI
;
A
#
# COMPACT_ATOMS: atom_id res chain seq x y z
N ALA A 1 0.84 -24.50 -11.01
CA ALA A 1 2.09 -24.36 -10.24
C ALA A 1 1.94 -23.36 -9.08
N SER A 2 1.38 -22.17 -9.33
CA SER A 2 1.20 -21.10 -8.32
C SER A 2 0.41 -21.54 -7.09
N PHE A 3 -0.75 -22.19 -7.25
CA PHE A 3 -1.57 -22.66 -6.12
C PHE A 3 -0.86 -23.67 -5.21
N THR A 4 -0.10 -24.60 -5.77
CA THR A 4 0.68 -25.57 -5.00
C THR A 4 1.79 -24.88 -4.22
N MET A 5 2.46 -23.90 -4.83
CA MET A 5 3.48 -23.10 -4.17
C MET A 5 2.90 -22.24 -3.04
N ILE A 6 1.74 -21.60 -3.26
CA ILE A 6 1.00 -20.88 -2.22
C ILE A 6 0.64 -21.81 -1.06
N GLY A 7 0.13 -23.02 -1.35
CA GLY A 7 -0.20 -24.00 -0.32
C GLY A 7 1.01 -24.44 0.51
N ILE A 8 2.15 -24.71 -0.15
CA ILE A 8 3.41 -25.09 0.52
C ILE A 8 3.92 -23.93 1.39
N ILE A 9 3.95 -22.71 0.85
CA ILE A 9 4.40 -21.52 1.59
C ILE A 9 3.50 -21.29 2.80
N THR A 10 2.18 -21.35 2.64
CA THR A 10 1.22 -21.13 3.73
C THR A 10 1.42 -22.17 4.85
N MET A 11 1.60 -23.44 4.50
CA MET A 11 1.87 -24.50 5.48
C MET A 11 3.24 -24.34 6.16
N ALA A 12 4.27 -23.96 5.40
CA ALA A 12 5.58 -23.66 5.96
C ALA A 12 5.55 -22.43 6.88
N THR A 13 4.75 -21.40 6.54
CA THR A 13 4.56 -20.21 7.37
C THR A 13 3.95 -20.56 8.71
N ILE A 14 3.01 -21.52 8.79
CA ILE A 14 2.46 -22.01 10.08
C ILE A 14 3.56 -22.58 10.98
N LEU A 15 4.55 -23.27 10.41
CA LEU A 15 5.65 -23.87 11.17
C LEU A 15 6.69 -22.84 11.64
N VAL A 16 6.83 -21.73 10.91
CA VAL A 16 7.80 -20.65 11.16
C VAL A 16 7.17 -19.46 11.91
N LEU A 17 5.85 -19.42 12.01
CA LEU A 17 5.10 -18.36 12.67
C LEU A 17 5.54 -18.27 14.14
N PRO A 18 5.93 -17.06 14.60
CA PRO A 18 6.32 -16.88 15.98
C PRO A 18 5.18 -17.30 16.91
N ARG A 19 5.49 -18.24 17.81
CA ARG A 19 4.48 -18.87 18.70
C ARG A 19 3.99 -17.92 19.79
N ASP A 20 4.75 -16.88 20.07
CA ASP A 20 4.51 -15.92 21.14
C ASP A 20 4.92 -14.51 20.71
N ALA A 21 4.40 -13.51 21.43
CA ALA A 21 4.63 -12.11 21.13
C ALA A 21 6.10 -11.69 21.27
N ASP A 22 6.90 -12.37 22.08
CA ASP A 22 8.32 -12.03 22.25
C ASP A 22 9.15 -12.61 21.09
N SER A 23 8.86 -13.82 20.65
CA SER A 23 9.42 -14.35 19.39
C SER A 23 9.03 -13.48 18.20
N PHE A 24 7.78 -13.01 18.13
CA PHE A 24 7.33 -12.10 17.08
C PHE A 24 8.10 -10.78 17.10
N ALA A 25 8.28 -10.19 18.29
CA ALA A 25 9.08 -8.98 18.47
C ALA A 25 10.53 -9.18 18.01
N ARG A 26 11.17 -10.32 18.32
CA ARG A 26 12.54 -10.62 17.87
C ARG A 26 12.66 -10.73 16.35
N VAL A 27 11.69 -11.39 15.71
CA VAL A 27 11.66 -11.50 14.23
C VAL A 27 11.48 -10.14 13.59
N ILE A 28 10.59 -9.29 14.12
CA ILE A 28 10.42 -7.91 13.66
C ILE A 28 11.73 -7.14 13.81
N ILE A 29 12.37 -7.18 14.98
CA ILE A 29 13.61 -6.45 15.24
C ILE A 29 14.68 -6.89 14.22
N PHE A 30 14.89 -8.20 14.08
CA PHE A 30 15.88 -8.74 13.15
C PHE A 30 15.59 -8.28 11.71
N THR A 31 14.36 -8.47 11.24
CA THR A 31 13.97 -8.12 9.86
C THR A 31 14.11 -6.63 9.61
N ALA A 32 13.58 -5.80 10.51
CA ALA A 32 13.62 -4.35 10.37
C ALA A 32 15.06 -3.81 10.42
N VAL A 33 15.90 -4.33 11.31
CA VAL A 33 17.31 -3.93 11.42
C VAL A 33 18.09 -4.34 10.17
N VAL A 34 17.90 -5.57 9.69
CA VAL A 34 18.58 -6.04 8.46
C VAL A 34 18.16 -5.21 7.26
N VAL A 35 16.86 -5.03 7.03
CA VAL A 35 16.37 -4.31 5.84
C VAL A 35 16.71 -2.82 5.90
N ASN A 36 16.51 -2.16 7.05
CA ASN A 36 16.95 -0.76 7.22
C ASN A 36 18.47 -0.66 7.07
N GLY A 37 19.22 -1.52 7.76
CA GLY A 37 20.67 -1.54 7.72
C GLY A 37 21.20 -1.67 6.30
N LEU A 38 20.74 -2.66 5.54
CA LEU A 38 21.12 -2.83 4.13
C LEU A 38 20.70 -1.64 3.27
N SER A 39 19.52 -1.05 3.52
CA SER A 39 19.06 0.13 2.77
C SER A 39 19.95 1.35 3.02
N TYR A 40 20.32 1.60 4.27
CA TYR A 40 21.23 2.69 4.64
C TYR A 40 22.67 2.44 4.18
N ILE A 41 23.16 1.21 4.31
CA ILE A 41 24.48 0.81 3.78
C ILE A 41 24.50 1.00 2.26
N GLY A 42 23.44 0.60 1.56
CA GLY A 42 23.29 0.80 0.12
C GLY A 42 23.43 2.26 -0.27
N LEU A 43 22.84 3.19 0.48
CA LEU A 43 22.95 4.63 0.23
C LEU A 43 24.39 5.16 0.35
N VAL A 44 25.20 4.58 1.24
CA VAL A 44 26.58 5.02 1.48
C VAL A 44 27.57 4.34 0.55
N VAL A 45 27.46 3.02 0.37
CA VAL A 45 28.42 2.20 -0.37
C VAL A 45 28.11 2.19 -1.87
N PHE A 46 26.82 2.19 -2.24
CA PHE A 46 26.35 2.10 -3.62
C PHE A 46 25.29 3.18 -3.95
N PRO A 47 25.61 4.47 -3.81
CA PRO A 47 24.63 5.56 -3.96
C PRO A 47 23.96 5.59 -5.34
N HIS A 48 24.69 5.21 -6.41
CA HIS A 48 24.14 5.15 -7.76
C HIS A 48 23.04 4.07 -7.90
N GLU A 49 23.12 3.00 -7.11
CA GLU A 49 22.11 1.95 -7.11
C GLU A 49 20.99 2.23 -6.10
N ALA A 50 21.32 2.74 -4.92
CA ALA A 50 20.34 2.93 -3.85
C ALA A 50 19.49 4.22 -4.00
N LEU A 51 19.91 5.15 -4.84
CA LEU A 51 19.14 6.34 -5.23
C LEU A 51 18.56 6.15 -6.63
N HIS A 52 17.41 6.76 -6.88
CA HIS A 52 17.01 7.02 -8.26
C HIS A 52 18.01 8.02 -8.86
N THR A 53 18.58 7.67 -10.00
CA THR A 53 19.50 8.53 -10.76
C THR A 53 18.79 9.19 -11.93
N ALA A 54 19.36 10.30 -12.42
CA ALA A 54 18.86 10.99 -13.61
C ALA A 54 18.95 10.14 -14.89
N ASP A 55 19.79 9.09 -14.88
CA ASP A 55 19.92 8.12 -15.96
C ASP A 55 18.87 6.99 -15.92
N SER A 56 17.97 7.00 -14.93
CA SER A 56 16.87 6.05 -14.85
C SER A 56 15.73 6.45 -15.80
N GLN A 57 14.81 5.52 -16.08
CA GLN A 57 13.66 5.76 -16.97
C GLN A 57 12.74 6.90 -16.51
N GLU A 58 12.88 7.36 -15.25
CA GLU A 58 12.09 8.44 -14.65
C GLU A 58 13.04 9.50 -14.00
N PRO A 59 13.68 10.37 -14.81
CA PRO A 59 14.66 11.36 -14.33
C PRO A 59 14.09 12.34 -13.29
N GLU A 60 12.78 12.57 -13.31
CA GLU A 60 12.02 13.37 -12.34
C GLU A 60 12.08 12.82 -10.91
N HIS A 61 12.62 11.61 -10.71
CA HIS A 61 12.77 10.98 -9.41
C HIS A 61 14.21 10.98 -8.91
N ALA A 62 15.13 11.63 -9.64
CA ALA A 62 16.53 11.74 -9.27
C ALA A 62 16.72 12.26 -7.83
N GLY A 63 17.58 11.58 -7.08
CA GLY A 63 17.90 11.90 -5.69
C GLY A 63 16.95 11.30 -4.65
N LEU A 64 15.86 10.65 -5.05
CA LEU A 64 14.94 9.97 -4.13
C LEU A 64 15.48 8.59 -3.71
N TRP A 65 15.24 8.23 -2.45
CA TRP A 65 15.77 7.00 -1.87
C TRP A 65 14.92 5.79 -2.25
N ARG A 66 15.57 4.73 -2.76
CA ARG A 66 14.95 3.40 -2.94
C ARG A 66 15.65 2.30 -2.14
N GLY A 67 16.90 2.50 -1.71
CA GLY A 67 17.62 1.55 -0.85
C GLY A 67 17.83 0.21 -1.55
N VAL A 68 17.50 -0.90 -0.87
CA VAL A 68 17.54 -2.26 -1.46
C VAL A 68 16.37 -2.57 -2.39
N PHE A 69 15.38 -1.68 -2.48
CA PHE A 69 14.18 -1.91 -3.28
C PHE A 69 14.38 -1.45 -4.72
N THR A 70 13.63 -2.06 -5.63
CA THR A 70 13.69 -1.71 -7.06
C THR A 70 13.16 -0.31 -7.33
N HIS A 71 12.23 0.19 -6.53
CA HIS A 71 11.57 1.48 -6.75
C HIS A 71 11.22 2.21 -5.44
N LYS A 72 11.22 3.56 -5.46
CA LYS A 72 10.83 4.40 -4.30
C LYS A 72 9.41 4.12 -3.81
N ASN A 73 8.50 3.78 -4.73
CA ASN A 73 7.09 3.49 -4.42
C ASN A 73 6.90 2.14 -3.70
N ILE A 74 7.94 1.30 -3.68
CA ILE A 74 7.98 0.07 -2.88
C ILE A 74 8.66 0.37 -1.54
N ALA A 75 9.76 1.12 -1.57
CA ALA A 75 10.52 1.48 -0.38
C ALA A 75 9.66 2.25 0.66
N GLY A 76 8.89 3.25 0.21
CA GLY A 76 8.06 4.07 1.09
C GLY A 76 7.09 3.25 1.96
N PRO A 77 6.19 2.44 1.37
CA PRO A 77 5.28 1.58 2.12
C PRO A 77 5.98 0.59 3.06
N VAL A 78 7.12 0.01 2.66
CA VAL A 78 7.85 -0.92 3.55
C VAL A 78 8.41 -0.20 4.76
N MET A 79 8.96 1.01 4.58
CA MET A 79 9.41 1.83 5.70
C MET A 79 8.25 2.30 6.58
N ALA A 80 7.08 2.59 6.00
CA ALA A 80 5.87 2.85 6.77
C ALA A 80 5.52 1.67 7.70
N CYS A 81 5.52 0.43 7.18
CA CYS A 81 5.29 -0.77 7.99
C CYS A 81 6.33 -0.90 9.12
N PHE A 82 7.61 -0.65 8.86
CA PHE A 82 8.63 -0.66 9.91
C PHE A 82 8.46 0.44 10.95
N SER A 83 7.93 1.61 10.58
CA SER A 83 7.60 2.64 11.56
C SER A 83 6.50 2.15 12.53
N PHE A 84 5.42 1.54 12.03
CA PHE A 84 4.39 0.95 12.89
C PHE A 84 4.94 -0.20 13.74
N ALA A 85 5.82 -1.02 13.16
CA ALA A 85 6.49 -2.10 13.88
C ALA A 85 7.39 -1.55 15.02
N GLY A 86 8.11 -0.46 14.78
CA GLY A 86 8.90 0.24 15.80
C GLY A 86 8.03 0.76 16.95
N LEU A 87 6.87 1.34 16.64
CA LEU A 87 5.90 1.79 17.65
C LEU A 87 5.35 0.61 18.47
N TYR A 88 5.01 -0.50 17.82
CA TYR A 88 4.59 -1.74 18.48
C TYR A 88 5.66 -2.23 19.47
N LEU A 89 6.91 -2.32 19.02
CA LEU A 89 8.05 -2.74 19.85
C LEU A 89 8.28 -1.81 21.05
N PHE A 90 8.15 -0.51 20.82
CA PHE A 90 8.26 0.50 21.89
C PHE A 90 7.22 0.26 22.99
N ARG A 91 5.96 0.02 22.60
CA ARG A 91 4.85 -0.29 23.53
C ARG A 91 5.02 -1.63 24.23
N ARG A 92 5.71 -2.60 23.63
CA ARG A 92 6.05 -3.90 24.22
C ARG A 92 7.22 -3.86 25.21
N GLY A 93 7.85 -2.71 25.41
CA GLY A 93 8.99 -2.55 26.34
C GLY A 93 10.37 -2.65 25.68
N GLN A 94 10.45 -3.00 24.38
CA GLN A 94 11.68 -2.96 23.59
C GLN A 94 11.98 -1.52 23.14
N ARG A 95 12.09 -0.59 24.09
CA ARG A 95 12.08 0.85 23.82
C ARG A 95 13.22 1.31 22.92
N TRP A 96 14.44 0.82 23.15
CA TRP A 96 15.63 1.17 22.36
C TRP A 96 15.49 0.72 20.91
N TRP A 97 15.17 -0.56 20.69
CA TRP A 97 14.96 -1.11 19.35
C TRP A 97 13.77 -0.48 18.64
N GLY A 98 12.64 -0.33 19.35
CA GLY A 98 11.43 0.27 18.81
C GLY A 98 11.64 1.72 18.37
N ALA A 99 12.28 2.55 19.20
CA ALA A 99 12.60 3.92 18.86
C ALA A 99 13.62 4.02 17.71
N GLY A 100 14.67 3.19 17.74
CA GLY A 100 15.68 3.15 16.68
C GLY A 100 15.10 2.78 15.32
N ILE A 101 14.31 1.71 15.26
CA ILE A 101 13.63 1.26 14.04
C ILE A 101 12.63 2.31 13.56
N PHE A 102 11.84 2.90 14.47
CA PHE A 102 10.87 3.94 14.13
C PHE A 102 11.55 5.15 13.47
N CYS A 103 12.58 5.69 14.12
CA CYS A 103 13.28 6.88 13.62
C CYS A 103 14.00 6.60 12.30
N ALA A 104 14.69 5.47 12.18
CA ALA A 104 15.36 5.07 10.95
C ALA A 104 14.35 4.94 9.79
N ALA A 105 13.25 4.22 10.01
CA ALA A 105 12.24 4.05 8.98
C ALA A 105 11.59 5.38 8.58
N MET A 106 11.31 6.26 9.55
CA MET A 106 10.70 7.58 9.28
C MET A 106 11.64 8.48 8.46
N VAL A 107 12.93 8.56 8.83
CA VAL A 107 13.93 9.33 8.09
C VAL A 107 14.06 8.81 6.66
N PHE A 108 14.18 7.49 6.50
CA PHE A 108 14.27 6.89 5.16
C PHE A 108 13.02 7.23 4.33
N MET A 109 11.84 7.04 4.91
CA MET A 109 10.56 7.28 4.24
C MET A 109 10.42 8.72 3.76
N LEU A 110 10.83 9.72 4.55
CA LEU A 110 10.78 11.13 4.16
C LEU A 110 11.62 11.42 2.90
N HIS A 111 12.73 10.70 2.72
CA HIS A 111 13.61 10.84 1.56
C HIS A 111 13.18 10.01 0.34
N THR A 112 12.14 9.18 0.45
CA THR A 112 11.56 8.49 -0.73
C THR A 112 10.76 9.43 -1.63
N GLY A 113 10.40 10.64 -1.16
CA GLY A 113 9.58 11.60 -1.91
C GLY A 113 8.12 11.17 -2.09
N SER A 114 7.67 10.10 -1.42
CA SER A 114 6.26 9.71 -1.42
C SER A 114 5.44 10.68 -0.56
N LYS A 115 4.88 11.72 -1.19
CA LYS A 115 4.03 12.73 -0.53
C LYS A 115 2.86 12.07 0.22
N THR A 116 2.26 11.05 -0.38
CA THR A 116 1.13 10.30 0.19
C THR A 116 1.55 9.51 1.43
N THR A 117 2.65 8.76 1.37
CA THR A 117 3.12 7.95 2.50
C THR A 117 3.65 8.82 3.64
N ALA A 118 4.42 9.88 3.32
CA ALA A 118 4.97 10.80 4.30
C ALA A 118 3.89 11.59 5.05
N GLY A 119 2.75 11.90 4.42
CA GLY A 119 1.62 12.55 5.08
C GLY A 119 0.71 11.60 5.85
N LEU A 120 0.39 10.44 5.26
CA LEU A 120 -0.56 9.50 5.85
C LEU A 120 0.00 8.80 7.09
N VAL A 121 1.28 8.41 7.10
CA VAL A 121 1.83 7.62 8.21
C VAL A 121 1.81 8.38 9.56
N PRO A 122 2.32 9.62 9.65
CA PRO A 122 2.20 10.41 10.88
C PRO A 122 0.74 10.66 11.28
N PHE A 123 -0.13 10.90 10.30
CA PHE A 123 -1.56 11.11 10.54
C PHE A 123 -2.26 9.86 11.08
N SER A 124 -1.96 8.67 10.53
CA SER A 124 -2.45 7.39 11.03
C SER A 124 -1.94 7.10 12.44
N ILE A 125 -0.66 7.38 12.72
CA ILE A 125 -0.10 7.26 14.09
C ILE A 125 -0.86 8.19 15.04
N MET A 126 -1.12 9.42 14.62
CA MET A 126 -1.84 10.41 15.42
C MET A 126 -3.27 9.96 15.75
N ILE A 127 -4.01 9.42 14.78
CA ILE A 127 -5.36 8.88 14.96
C ILE A 127 -5.39 7.72 15.97
N VAL A 128 -4.35 6.89 16.02
CA VAL A 128 -4.31 5.73 16.93
C VAL A 128 -3.80 6.13 18.32
N VAL A 129 -2.77 6.98 18.38
CA VAL A 129 -2.07 7.30 19.64
C VAL A 129 -2.80 8.38 20.44
N LEU A 130 -3.32 9.46 19.81
CA LEU A 130 -3.94 10.57 20.55
C LEU A 130 -5.17 10.14 21.37
N PRO A 131 -6.16 9.40 20.82
CA PRO A 131 -7.32 9.00 21.61
C PRO A 131 -6.94 8.04 22.74
N SER A 132 -5.91 7.22 22.51
CA SER A 132 -5.34 6.32 23.52
C SER A 132 -4.67 7.08 24.67
N LEU A 133 -4.04 8.24 24.41
CA LEU A 133 -3.42 9.09 25.43
C LEU A 133 -4.45 9.89 26.24
N ILE A 134 -5.57 10.27 25.61
CA ILE A 134 -6.62 11.11 26.22
C ILE A 134 -7.71 10.25 26.91
N GLY A 135 -7.60 8.91 26.85
CA GLY A 135 -8.55 7.99 27.49
C GLY A 135 -9.84 7.75 26.72
N MET A 136 -9.92 8.18 25.46
CA MET A 136 -11.09 8.01 24.58
C MET A 136 -11.11 6.63 23.93
N ARG A 137 -11.41 5.59 24.73
CA ARG A 137 -11.41 4.18 24.28
C ARG A 137 -12.37 3.90 23.11
N LEU A 138 -13.49 4.62 23.01
CA LEU A 138 -14.42 4.54 21.88
C LEU A 138 -14.07 5.51 20.73
N GLY A 139 -13.20 6.48 20.95
CA GLY A 139 -12.80 7.45 19.93
C GLY A 139 -11.90 6.83 18.85
N THR A 140 -11.01 5.92 19.23
CA THR A 140 -10.10 5.24 18.29
C THR A 140 -10.83 4.46 17.18
N PRO A 141 -11.79 3.55 17.47
CA PRO A 141 -12.48 2.82 16.39
C PRO A 141 -13.32 3.73 15.50
N ILE A 142 -13.94 4.78 16.07
CA ILE A 142 -14.72 5.76 15.29
C ILE A 142 -13.81 6.53 14.34
N LEU A 143 -12.68 7.06 14.83
CA LEU A 143 -11.72 7.78 13.99
C LEU A 143 -11.08 6.89 12.92
N PHE A 144 -10.83 5.63 13.25
CA PHE A 144 -10.32 4.65 12.29
C PHE A 144 -11.35 4.35 11.19
N ALA A 145 -12.61 4.08 11.56
CA ALA A 145 -13.69 3.89 10.60
C ALA A 145 -13.89 5.14 9.73
N LEU A 146 -13.86 6.34 10.33
CA LEU A 146 -13.95 7.60 9.60
C LEU A 146 -12.78 7.78 8.62
N ALA A 147 -11.56 7.44 9.02
CA ALA A 147 -10.38 7.51 8.15
C ALA A 147 -10.48 6.56 6.96
N ILE A 148 -10.98 5.34 7.17
CA ILE A 148 -11.22 4.37 6.09
C ILE A 148 -12.27 4.91 5.12
N VAL A 149 -13.42 5.37 5.63
CA VAL A 149 -14.50 5.91 4.80
C VAL A 149 -14.03 7.16 4.05
N ALA A 150 -13.34 8.08 4.72
CA ALA A 150 -12.79 9.28 4.09
C ALA A 150 -11.78 8.94 2.99
N THR A 151 -10.92 7.93 3.21
CA THR A 151 -9.97 7.47 2.19
C THR A 151 -10.69 6.82 1.01
N ALA A 152 -11.68 5.97 1.25
CA ALA A 152 -12.48 5.34 0.20
C ALA A 152 -13.24 6.38 -0.64
N VAL A 153 -13.85 7.38 0.02
CA VAL A 153 -14.56 8.49 -0.66
C VAL A 153 -13.58 9.38 -1.43
N GLY A 154 -12.44 9.71 -0.83
CA GLY A 154 -11.42 10.54 -1.47
C GLY A 154 -10.71 9.87 -2.65
N THR A 155 -10.72 8.55 -2.74
CA THR A 155 -10.09 7.78 -3.83
C THR A 155 -11.14 7.31 -4.84
N LEU A 156 -11.81 6.19 -4.56
CA LEU A 156 -12.81 5.58 -5.44
C LEU A 156 -14.10 6.41 -5.52
N GLY A 157 -14.43 7.18 -4.48
CA GLY A 157 -15.61 8.06 -4.52
C GLY A 157 -15.51 9.16 -5.58
N ILE A 158 -14.32 9.71 -5.84
CA ILE A 158 -14.11 10.69 -6.93
C ILE A 158 -14.41 10.08 -8.30
N VAL A 159 -14.29 8.76 -8.44
CA VAL A 159 -14.55 8.05 -9.68
C VAL A 159 -16.02 7.63 -9.80
N PHE A 160 -16.56 6.98 -8.76
CA PHE A 160 -17.87 6.29 -8.85
C PHE A 160 -19.05 7.06 -8.24
N ILE A 161 -18.80 8.11 -7.46
CA ILE A 161 -19.87 8.88 -6.79
C ILE A 161 -19.99 10.26 -7.45
N ALA A 162 -21.03 10.47 -8.25
CA ALA A 162 -21.20 11.67 -9.07
C ALA A 162 -21.09 13.01 -8.28
N PRO A 163 -21.71 13.17 -7.09
CA PRO A 163 -21.51 14.37 -6.28
C PRO A 163 -20.03 14.62 -5.89
N VAL A 164 -19.30 13.57 -5.56
CA VAL A 164 -17.89 13.66 -5.14
C VAL A 164 -17.00 13.95 -6.34
N LYS A 165 -17.25 13.31 -7.48
CA LYS A 165 -16.60 13.60 -8.77
C LYS A 165 -16.76 15.08 -9.15
N HIS A 166 -17.97 15.62 -9.04
CA HIS A 166 -18.26 17.02 -9.34
C HIS A 166 -17.54 17.98 -8.39
N LEU A 167 -17.56 17.70 -7.08
CA LEU A 167 -16.81 18.50 -6.11
C LEU A 167 -15.30 18.48 -6.38
N ALA A 168 -14.74 17.30 -6.67
CA ALA A 168 -13.33 17.17 -7.02
C ALA A 168 -12.98 17.96 -8.29
N ALA A 169 -13.82 17.90 -9.32
CA ALA A 169 -13.59 18.66 -10.56
C ALA A 169 -13.61 20.19 -10.36
N ILE A 170 -14.36 20.70 -9.38
CA ILE A 170 -14.39 22.13 -9.05
C ILE A 170 -13.14 22.56 -8.27
N TYR A 171 -12.80 21.84 -7.20
CA TYR A 171 -11.73 22.26 -6.28
C TYR A 171 -10.34 21.76 -6.68
N PHE A 172 -10.28 20.65 -7.41
CA PHE A 172 -9.05 19.98 -7.84
C PHE A 172 -9.18 19.46 -9.29
N PRO A 173 -9.27 20.35 -10.29
CA PRO A 173 -9.56 19.97 -11.68
C PRO A 173 -8.60 18.92 -12.26
N ASP A 174 -7.33 18.95 -11.87
CA ASP A 174 -6.28 18.06 -12.37
C ASP A 174 -6.05 16.80 -11.50
N LEU A 175 -6.95 16.52 -10.55
CA LEU A 175 -6.81 15.39 -9.62
C LEU A 175 -7.07 14.05 -10.32
N THR A 176 -6.00 13.45 -10.82
CA THR A 176 -6.06 12.18 -11.57
C THR A 176 -5.32 11.02 -10.89
N TYR A 177 -4.72 11.25 -9.71
CA TYR A 177 -3.86 10.27 -9.02
C TYR A 177 -2.79 9.65 -9.92
N THR A 178 -2.12 10.48 -10.74
CA THR A 178 -1.17 10.01 -11.77
C THR A 178 -1.87 9.24 -12.90
N GLY A 179 -3.05 9.69 -13.31
CA GLY A 179 -3.86 9.05 -14.36
C GLY A 179 -4.69 7.81 -13.95
N ARG A 180 -4.61 7.37 -12.69
CA ARG A 180 -5.26 6.14 -12.18
C ARG A 180 -6.79 6.20 -12.15
N THR A 181 -7.38 7.39 -12.17
CA THR A 181 -8.85 7.53 -12.21
C THR A 181 -9.46 6.80 -13.41
N THR A 182 -8.84 6.90 -14.59
CA THR A 182 -9.28 6.20 -15.81
C THR A 182 -9.13 4.68 -15.72
N LEU A 183 -8.11 4.20 -15.02
CA LEU A 183 -7.89 2.77 -14.74
C LEU A 183 -8.99 2.23 -13.82
N TRP A 184 -9.34 2.99 -12.78
CA TRP A 184 -10.39 2.62 -11.84
C TRP A 184 -11.77 2.62 -12.51
N GLU A 185 -12.07 3.60 -13.36
CA GLU A 185 -13.30 3.62 -14.17
C GLU A 185 -13.43 2.33 -14.98
N PHE A 186 -12.38 1.95 -15.73
CA PHE A 186 -12.36 0.71 -16.51
C PHE A 186 -12.56 -0.55 -15.64
N ALA A 187 -11.85 -0.64 -14.52
CA ALA A 187 -11.97 -1.76 -13.60
C ALA A 187 -13.40 -1.86 -13.03
N GLY A 188 -14.04 -0.73 -12.72
CA GLY A 188 -15.44 -0.67 -12.30
C GLY A 188 -16.42 -1.10 -13.40
N GLU A 189 -16.20 -0.70 -14.66
CA GLU A 189 -16.99 -1.17 -15.80
C GLU A 189 -16.87 -2.69 -15.99
N MET A 190 -15.67 -3.25 -15.82
CA MET A 190 -15.46 -4.69 -15.88
C MET A 190 -16.14 -5.41 -14.71
N LEU A 191 -16.04 -4.87 -13.50
CA LEU A 191 -16.72 -5.39 -12.32
C LEU A 191 -18.24 -5.43 -12.50
N ALA A 192 -18.83 -4.37 -13.08
CA ALA A 192 -20.26 -4.29 -13.33
C ALA A 192 -20.78 -5.41 -14.24
N LYS A 193 -19.93 -5.96 -15.13
CA LYS A 193 -20.27 -7.11 -15.99
C LYS A 193 -20.28 -8.45 -15.23
N LYS A 194 -19.44 -8.60 -14.19
CA LYS A 194 -19.32 -9.83 -13.38
C LYS A 194 -19.24 -9.52 -11.88
N PRO A 195 -20.28 -8.94 -11.27
CA PRO A 195 -20.20 -8.41 -9.91
C PRO A 195 -20.06 -9.49 -8.84
N TRP A 196 -20.55 -10.71 -9.09
CA TRP A 196 -20.60 -11.78 -8.09
C TRP A 196 -19.33 -12.63 -8.02
N THR A 197 -18.75 -12.96 -9.18
CA THR A 197 -17.62 -13.88 -9.27
C THR A 197 -16.32 -13.22 -9.71
N GLY A 198 -16.39 -12.00 -10.26
CA GLY A 198 -15.25 -11.38 -10.92
C GLY A 198 -14.78 -12.19 -12.14
N TYR A 199 -13.50 -12.04 -12.47
CA TYR A 199 -12.86 -12.68 -13.63
C TYR A 199 -11.92 -13.85 -13.27
N GLY A 200 -11.71 -14.12 -11.98
CA GLY A 200 -10.81 -15.14 -11.46
C GLY A 200 -9.44 -14.59 -11.06
N TYR A 201 -8.82 -15.23 -10.07
CA TYR A 201 -7.44 -14.95 -9.65
C TYR A 201 -6.46 -15.18 -10.81
N GLU A 202 -5.46 -14.29 -10.96
CA GLU A 202 -4.49 -14.31 -12.07
C GLU A 202 -5.11 -14.34 -13.49
N SER A 203 -6.40 -14.02 -13.62
CA SER A 203 -7.14 -14.18 -14.89
C SER A 203 -7.55 -12.85 -15.52
N PHE A 204 -7.28 -11.72 -14.86
CA PHE A 204 -7.68 -10.38 -15.31
C PHE A 204 -6.51 -9.54 -15.82
N TRP A 205 -5.65 -9.02 -14.93
CA TRP A 205 -4.53 -8.18 -15.30
C TRP A 205 -3.43 -8.96 -16.03
N GLY A 206 -2.83 -8.36 -17.06
CA GLY A 206 -1.76 -8.99 -17.85
C GLY A 206 -2.16 -10.25 -18.62
N THR A 207 -3.46 -10.52 -18.81
CA THR A 207 -3.93 -11.71 -19.53
C THR A 207 -4.43 -11.38 -20.94
N PRO A 208 -4.59 -12.40 -21.82
CA PRO A 208 -5.17 -12.21 -23.15
C PRO A 208 -6.57 -11.57 -23.14
N LEU A 209 -7.28 -11.59 -22.00
CA LEU A 209 -8.54 -10.88 -21.83
C LEU A 209 -8.39 -9.38 -22.10
N LEU A 210 -7.32 -8.76 -21.57
CA LEU A 210 -7.07 -7.33 -21.70
C LEU A 210 -6.25 -6.99 -22.95
N LEU A 211 -5.35 -7.88 -23.39
CA LEU A 211 -4.57 -7.67 -24.62
C LEU A 211 -5.46 -7.45 -25.85
N ASN A 212 -6.65 -8.05 -25.86
CA ASN A 212 -7.62 -7.93 -26.95
C ASN A 212 -8.69 -6.84 -26.71
N GLN A 213 -8.61 -6.06 -25.63
CA GLN A 213 -9.53 -4.94 -25.40
C GLN A 213 -9.14 -3.73 -26.23
N ASP A 214 -10.13 -2.99 -26.71
CA ASP A 214 -9.90 -1.71 -27.38
C ASP A 214 -9.37 -0.67 -26.38
N GLN A 215 -8.33 0.06 -26.81
CA GLN A 215 -7.70 1.10 -26.01
C GLN A 215 -7.87 2.45 -26.70
N PRO A 216 -8.65 3.37 -26.12
CA PRO A 216 -8.71 4.76 -26.56
C PRO A 216 -7.31 5.41 -26.51
N PHE A 217 -6.95 6.15 -27.57
CA PHE A 217 -5.62 6.74 -27.73
C PHE A 217 -5.29 7.83 -26.69
N ASP A 218 -6.32 8.37 -26.03
CA ASP A 218 -6.28 9.49 -25.10
C ASP A 218 -6.17 9.07 -23.63
N ARG A 219 -6.16 7.75 -23.33
CA ARG A 219 -6.00 7.28 -21.96
C ARG A 219 -4.55 7.46 -21.47
N PRO A 220 -4.33 7.98 -20.25
CA PRO A 220 -2.98 8.11 -19.68
C PRO A 220 -2.29 6.77 -19.44
N TRP A 221 -3.06 5.68 -19.30
CA TRP A 221 -2.56 4.34 -19.05
C TRP A 221 -2.99 3.36 -20.15
N ASP A 222 -2.03 2.54 -20.61
CA ASP A 222 -2.32 1.39 -21.46
C ASP A 222 -2.75 0.18 -20.62
N ILE A 223 -4.06 -0.06 -20.57
CA ILE A 223 -4.71 -1.13 -19.83
C ILE A 223 -4.19 -2.53 -20.22
N ARG A 224 -3.73 -2.71 -21.47
CA ARG A 224 -3.26 -3.99 -22.00
C ARG A 224 -1.95 -4.43 -21.35
N THR A 225 -1.15 -3.46 -20.88
CA THR A 225 0.17 -3.69 -20.26
C THR A 225 0.14 -3.65 -18.73
N ILE A 226 -1.02 -3.36 -18.13
CA ILE A 226 -1.17 -3.22 -16.69
C ILE A 226 -1.27 -4.59 -16.01
N VAL A 227 -0.52 -4.72 -14.91
CA VAL A 227 -0.45 -5.94 -14.09
C VAL A 227 -1.26 -5.87 -12.79
N HIS A 228 -1.75 -4.69 -12.40
CA HIS A 228 -2.65 -4.51 -11.24
C HIS A 228 -3.39 -3.15 -11.29
N GLY A 229 -4.54 -3.04 -10.65
CA GLY A 229 -5.39 -1.83 -10.63
C GLY A 229 -4.88 -0.69 -9.75
N HIS A 230 -3.76 -0.89 -9.04
CA HIS A 230 -3.20 0.05 -8.05
C HIS A 230 -4.16 0.39 -6.90
N ASP A 231 -5.23 -0.40 -6.72
CA ASP A 231 -6.16 -0.34 -5.60
C ASP A 231 -6.54 -1.78 -5.23
N GLY A 232 -6.10 -2.21 -4.05
CA GLY A 232 -6.25 -3.61 -3.62
C GLY A 232 -7.72 -4.01 -3.41
N TYR A 233 -8.59 -3.08 -3.03
CA TYR A 233 -10.01 -3.38 -2.82
C TYR A 233 -10.72 -3.56 -4.17
N LEU A 234 -10.44 -2.67 -5.12
CA LEU A 234 -10.94 -2.78 -6.48
C LEU A 234 -10.41 -4.03 -7.18
N ASP A 235 -9.13 -4.37 -6.98
CA ASP A 235 -8.53 -5.59 -7.50
C ASP A 235 -9.20 -6.85 -6.94
N ILE A 236 -9.45 -6.93 -5.62
CA ILE A 236 -10.20 -8.05 -5.02
C ILE A 236 -11.59 -8.15 -5.66
N ALA A 237 -12.29 -7.02 -5.81
CA ALA A 237 -13.63 -7.01 -6.38
C ALA A 237 -13.63 -7.47 -7.85
N VAL A 238 -12.73 -6.97 -8.69
CA VAL A 238 -12.67 -7.35 -10.11
C VAL A 238 -12.23 -8.81 -10.27
N LEU A 239 -11.30 -9.28 -9.46
CA LEU A 239 -10.79 -10.65 -9.55
C LEU A 239 -11.78 -11.68 -9.00
N MET A 240 -12.42 -11.42 -7.85
CA MET A 240 -13.19 -12.43 -7.11
C MET A 240 -14.64 -12.04 -6.84
N GLY A 241 -15.06 -10.84 -7.23
CA GLY A 241 -16.41 -10.31 -7.03
C GLY A 241 -16.58 -9.51 -5.74
N ILE A 242 -17.71 -8.81 -5.65
CA ILE A 242 -18.14 -8.04 -4.49
C ILE A 242 -18.23 -8.89 -3.21
N PRO A 243 -18.72 -10.15 -3.24
CA PRO A 243 -18.74 -10.98 -2.03
C PRO A 243 -17.35 -11.18 -1.42
N ALA A 244 -16.32 -11.40 -2.25
CA ALA A 244 -14.95 -11.55 -1.77
C ALA A 244 -14.40 -10.25 -1.17
N LEU A 245 -14.71 -9.11 -1.78
CA LEU A 245 -14.40 -7.79 -1.21
C LEU A 245 -15.04 -7.61 0.16
N CYS A 246 -16.32 -7.96 0.33
CA CYS A 246 -17.02 -7.86 1.61
C CYS A 246 -16.37 -8.73 2.68
N VAL A 247 -15.96 -9.96 2.35
CA VAL A 247 -15.23 -10.84 3.26
C VAL A 247 -13.89 -10.21 3.64
N ALA A 248 -13.11 -9.71 2.68
CA ALA A 248 -11.83 -9.08 2.95
C ALA A 248 -11.96 -7.86 3.88
N VAL A 249 -12.94 -6.99 3.62
CA VAL A 249 -13.23 -5.82 4.47
C VAL A 249 -13.65 -6.26 5.88
N TYR A 250 -14.52 -7.27 6.00
CA TYR A 250 -14.93 -7.82 7.28
C TYR A 250 -13.74 -8.36 8.08
N THR A 251 -12.88 -9.16 7.45
CA THR A 251 -11.68 -9.75 8.06
C THR A 251 -10.63 -8.71 8.44
N PHE A 252 -10.54 -7.57 7.76
CA PHE A 252 -9.59 -6.52 8.13
C PHE A 252 -10.10 -5.60 9.25
N LEU A 253 -11.41 -5.54 9.47
CA LEU A 253 -12.03 -4.69 10.49
C LEU A 253 -12.26 -5.39 11.83
N ILE A 254 -12.27 -6.73 11.86
CA ILE A 254 -12.60 -7.57 13.02
C ILE A 254 -11.42 -8.49 13.33
#